data_AF-A0A8C4E1V9-F1
#
_entry.id   AF-A0A8C4E1V9-F1
#
_cell.length_a   1.000
_cell.length_b   1.000
_cell.length_c   1.000
_cell.angle_alpha   90.00
_cell.angle_beta   90.00
_cell.angle_gamma   90.00
#
_symmetry.space_group_name_H-M   'P 1'
#
loop_
_entity.id
_entity.type
_entity.pdbx_description
1 polymer ?
#
loop_
_entity_poly.entity_id
_entity_poly.type
_entity_poly.pdbx_seq_one_letter_code
_entity_poly.pdbx_strand_id
1 'polypeptide(L)'
;LKEEKTGEDAFESLEEFQMVLNELVGDKSMDKVRVEYEKLIRALKKSRENEKRLMSKCRELNAEIVSTSTKVAAALKLSQEDETTIASLKRELDKAWKMVDAAHDKEKRDKETIRNLNEEVANLIKTAEQQTGFSMNQDQSDLLKMNEELTKERDQLLTNVEGLREKLNKATAVQQDIEAQRDTALENISQLQQELQVQQNEISREMRLKEKLDKEVKQLHIDMEAKMGDVKALNLQGQRAKEEQQRLEQQLKELKILNERSSKELEQMQVKNTKLQQECEQLSSVKERLSLENQQGANELKVNVGPHTHTIQKRFHQMEEQKADVDVQKETLKAQIAGLEKDLESSQKQVEADRKAIDELIRERDILNKNMIKASQSTEKQQNLVKLLEQDKKTLEHEINGYRQEAQKQRKIIQQLEKERDRYINETSNLMQKVQQKMSDVEVREMEIFDWRKKVSEAECKLKQQENLLESIVSERNLYSKNLIEAQEEITEMKRKMKTMNNQVTRLRDEITGKELALEKEKLYVELKHILARQPGPEAAEQLQRCQWTLRERTKKLKALIAELRMLDSKMNEYKSENQSLANELANIKKKYLFQKKLHR
;
A
#
# COMPACT_ATOMS: atom_id res chain seq x y z
N LEU A 1 24.61 -27.73 23.86
CA LEU A 1 25.03 -28.53 25.03
C LEU A 1 25.98 -29.68 24.70
N LYS A 2 25.75 -30.55 23.68
CA LYS A 2 26.77 -31.56 23.29
C LYS A 2 27.95 -31.01 22.44
N GLU A 3 27.76 -29.92 21.71
CA GLU A 3 28.81 -29.32 20.83
C GLU A 3 29.77 -28.34 21.52
N GLU A 4 29.45 -27.84 22.72
CA GLU A 4 30.36 -26.93 23.44
C GLU A 4 31.51 -27.70 24.11
N LYS A 5 31.26 -28.93 24.59
CA LYS A 5 32.29 -29.79 25.17
C LYS A 5 33.42 -30.16 24.20
N THR A 6 33.14 -30.24 22.89
CA THR A 6 34.16 -30.54 21.88
C THR A 6 35.11 -29.38 21.59
N GLY A 7 34.75 -28.15 22.00
CA GLY A 7 35.60 -26.97 21.82
C GLY A 7 36.70 -26.84 22.89
N GLU A 8 36.43 -27.29 24.12
CA GLU A 8 37.36 -27.23 25.25
C GLU A 8 38.45 -28.32 25.16
N ASP A 9 38.10 -29.58 24.85
CA ASP A 9 39.06 -30.68 24.57
C ASP A 9 40.03 -30.34 23.42
N ALA A 10 39.60 -29.50 22.47
CA ALA A 10 40.39 -29.12 21.31
C ALA A 10 41.49 -28.08 21.64
N PHE A 11 41.32 -27.28 22.70
CA PHE A 11 42.31 -26.28 23.09
C PHE A 11 43.44 -26.92 23.90
N GLU A 12 43.12 -27.84 24.81
CA GLU A 12 44.09 -28.61 25.60
C GLU A 12 45.05 -29.42 24.72
N SER A 13 44.55 -30.09 23.67
CA SER A 13 45.39 -30.84 22.73
C SER A 13 46.45 -29.98 22.00
N LEU A 14 46.18 -28.69 21.76
CA LEU A 14 47.10 -27.81 21.02
C LEU A 14 48.28 -27.34 21.87
N GLU A 15 48.08 -27.17 23.18
CA GLU A 15 49.14 -26.83 24.14
C GLU A 15 50.07 -28.03 24.38
N GLU A 16 49.52 -29.24 24.49
CA GLU A 16 50.31 -30.48 24.58
C GLU A 16 51.23 -30.66 23.36
N PHE A 17 50.74 -30.40 22.15
CA PHE A 17 51.57 -30.45 20.93
C PHE A 17 52.69 -29.41 20.91
N GLN A 18 52.48 -28.26 21.56
CA GLN A 18 53.47 -27.19 21.67
C GLN A 18 54.54 -27.51 22.73
N MET A 19 54.17 -28.22 23.80
CA MET A 19 55.11 -28.73 24.81
C MET A 19 56.07 -29.76 24.22
N VAL A 20 55.56 -30.72 23.44
CA VAL A 20 56.39 -31.75 22.76
C VAL A 20 57.39 -31.10 21.78
N LEU A 21 56.98 -30.04 21.09
CA LEU A 21 57.89 -29.26 20.23
C LEU A 21 59.04 -28.64 21.03
N ASN A 22 58.76 -28.11 22.23
CA ASN A 22 59.77 -27.46 23.07
C ASN A 22 60.78 -28.48 23.65
N GLU A 23 60.35 -29.71 23.95
CA GLU A 23 61.27 -30.78 24.36
C GLU A 23 62.20 -31.23 23.22
N LEU A 24 61.71 -31.22 21.98
CA LEU A 24 62.47 -31.60 20.77
C LEU A 24 63.49 -30.53 20.30
N VAL A 25 63.54 -29.35 20.93
CA VAL A 25 64.49 -28.27 20.59
C VAL A 25 65.89 -28.54 21.15
N GLY A 26 66.02 -29.34 22.22
CA GLY A 26 67.29 -29.61 22.89
C GLY A 26 68.20 -30.64 22.20
N ASP A 27 67.66 -31.51 21.35
CA ASP A 27 68.38 -32.65 20.76
C ASP A 27 68.54 -32.52 19.23
N LYS A 28 69.79 -32.33 18.78
CA LYS A 28 70.15 -32.18 17.36
C LYS A 28 69.90 -33.45 16.54
N SER A 29 69.84 -34.63 17.18
CA SER A 29 69.55 -35.89 16.48
C SER A 29 68.08 -35.97 16.01
N MET A 30 67.20 -35.18 16.63
CA MET A 30 65.75 -35.19 16.41
C MET A 30 65.24 -34.03 15.54
N ASP A 31 66.14 -33.20 14.98
CA ASP A 31 65.81 -32.04 14.11
C ASP A 31 64.85 -32.41 12.96
N LYS A 32 65.08 -33.55 12.30
CA LYS A 32 64.22 -34.01 11.20
C LYS A 32 62.81 -34.35 11.66
N VAL A 33 62.69 -34.98 12.83
CA VAL A 33 61.41 -35.35 13.44
C VAL A 33 60.66 -34.09 13.86
N ARG A 34 61.37 -33.11 14.45
CA ARG A 34 60.80 -31.80 14.84
C ARG A 34 60.19 -31.07 13.63
N VAL A 35 60.92 -30.98 12.52
CA VAL A 35 60.43 -30.29 11.31
C VAL A 35 59.18 -30.95 10.74
N GLU A 36 59.12 -32.28 10.70
CA GLU A 36 57.92 -32.99 10.27
C GLU A 36 56.76 -32.84 11.26
N TYR A 37 57.04 -32.81 12.56
CA TYR A 37 56.05 -32.58 13.62
C TYR A 37 55.45 -31.16 13.55
N GLU A 38 56.28 -30.13 13.31
CA GLU A 38 55.82 -28.75 13.08
C GLU A 38 54.94 -28.61 11.83
N LYS A 39 55.26 -29.34 10.75
CA LYS A 39 54.42 -29.38 9.54
C LYS A 39 53.07 -30.00 9.84
N LEU A 40 53.04 -31.09 10.60
CA LEU A 40 51.81 -31.78 10.98
C LEU A 40 50.92 -30.88 11.87
N ILE A 41 51.51 -30.18 12.85
CA ILE A 41 50.79 -29.23 13.71
C ILE A 41 50.23 -28.06 12.91
N ARG A 42 51.00 -27.51 11.95
CA ARG A 42 50.49 -26.45 11.06
C ARG A 42 49.33 -26.94 10.18
N ALA A 43 49.44 -28.15 9.63
CA ALA A 43 48.36 -28.76 8.85
C ALA A 43 47.11 -28.99 9.70
N LEU A 44 47.27 -29.48 10.94
CA LEU A 44 46.17 -29.70 11.89
C LEU A 44 45.49 -28.38 12.29
N LYS A 45 46.27 -27.33 12.62
CA LYS A 45 45.74 -25.98 12.90
C LYS A 45 44.91 -25.44 11.73
N LYS A 46 45.44 -25.54 10.51
CA LYS A 46 44.74 -25.11 9.28
C LYS A 46 43.46 -25.92 9.03
N SER A 47 43.49 -27.23 9.29
CA SER A 47 42.31 -28.10 9.17
C SER A 47 41.21 -27.71 10.16
N ARG A 48 41.57 -27.45 11.42
CA ARG A 48 40.62 -27.02 12.46
C ARG A 48 40.04 -25.63 12.20
N GLU A 49 40.83 -24.69 11.68
CA GLU A 49 40.32 -23.38 11.25
C GLU A 49 39.30 -23.52 10.11
N ASN A 50 39.58 -24.40 9.14
CA ASN A 50 38.65 -24.69 8.05
C ASN A 50 37.37 -25.36 8.56
N GLU A 51 37.48 -26.31 9.49
CA GLU A 51 36.35 -26.96 10.15
C GLU A 51 35.48 -25.95 10.92
N LYS A 52 36.09 -25.04 11.67
CA LYS A 52 35.39 -23.96 12.38
C LYS A 52 34.63 -23.04 11.42
N ARG A 53 35.24 -22.67 10.30
CA ARG A 53 34.58 -21.88 9.24
C ARG A 53 33.40 -22.63 8.62
N LEU A 54 33.57 -23.92 8.32
CA LEU A 54 32.51 -24.78 7.79
C LEU A 54 31.35 -24.90 8.78
N MET A 55 31.63 -25.12 10.06
CA MET A 55 30.61 -25.18 11.11
C MET A 55 29.85 -23.86 11.26
N SER A 56 30.55 -22.71 11.19
CA SER A 56 29.90 -21.39 11.18
C SER A 56 28.98 -21.25 9.96
N LYS A 57 29.46 -21.65 8.78
CA LYS A 57 28.67 -21.60 7.53
C LYS A 57 27.45 -22.51 7.59
N CYS A 58 27.58 -23.71 8.15
CA CYS A 58 26.45 -24.62 8.36
C CYS A 58 25.41 -24.03 9.33
N ARG A 59 25.85 -23.36 10.41
CA ARG A 59 24.94 -22.67 11.34
C ARG A 59 24.21 -21.50 10.67
N GLU A 60 24.91 -20.69 9.88
CA GLU A 60 24.32 -19.60 9.09
C GLU A 60 23.27 -20.13 8.10
N LEU A 61 23.63 -21.13 7.29
CA LEU A 61 22.74 -21.73 6.31
C LEU A 61 21.51 -22.37 6.98
N ASN A 62 21.70 -23.02 8.13
CA ASN A 62 20.59 -23.62 8.87
C ASN A 62 19.63 -22.53 9.42
N ALA A 63 20.17 -21.41 9.90
CA ALA A 63 19.35 -20.27 10.33
C ALA A 63 18.58 -19.63 9.15
N GLU A 64 19.22 -19.50 7.98
CA GLU A 64 18.57 -19.03 6.75
C GLU A 64 17.47 -19.98 6.26
N ILE A 65 17.70 -21.29 6.33
CA ILE A 65 16.71 -22.31 5.97
C ILE A 65 15.49 -22.21 6.89
N VAL A 66 15.68 -22.11 8.20
CA VAL A 66 14.58 -21.98 9.17
C VAL A 66 13.82 -20.67 8.93
N SER A 67 14.52 -19.55 8.75
CA SER A 67 13.92 -18.26 8.43
C SER A 67 13.09 -18.32 7.14
N THR A 68 13.64 -18.90 6.08
CA THR A 68 12.94 -19.05 4.79
C THR A 68 11.74 -19.96 4.91
N SER A 69 11.85 -21.07 5.65
CA SER A 69 10.73 -21.98 5.93
C SER A 69 9.58 -21.26 6.63
N THR A 70 9.88 -20.43 7.64
CA THR A 70 8.84 -19.64 8.34
C THR A 70 8.16 -18.63 7.43
N LYS A 71 8.91 -17.96 6.54
CA LYS A 71 8.35 -17.02 5.55
C LYS A 71 7.45 -17.74 4.53
N VAL A 72 7.87 -18.91 4.05
CA VAL A 72 7.07 -19.74 3.13
C VAL A 72 5.78 -20.21 3.81
N ALA A 73 5.83 -20.65 5.06
CA ALA A 73 4.65 -21.04 5.81
C ALA A 73 3.66 -19.87 6.00
N ALA A 74 4.16 -18.67 6.29
CA ALA A 74 3.33 -17.47 6.40
C ALA A 74 2.68 -17.08 5.06
N ALA A 75 3.44 -17.14 3.95
CA ALA A 75 2.92 -16.86 2.62
C ALA A 75 1.84 -17.88 2.18
N LEU A 76 2.03 -19.16 2.49
CA LEU A 76 1.02 -20.20 2.24
C LEU A 76 -0.27 -19.94 3.02
N LYS A 77 -0.16 -19.52 4.28
CA LYS A 77 -1.33 -19.20 5.11
C LYS A 77 -2.11 -18.00 4.57
N LEU A 78 -1.40 -16.93 4.19
CA LEU A 78 -2.01 -15.76 3.54
C LEU A 78 -2.72 -16.16 2.23
N SER A 79 -2.08 -16.99 1.41
CA SER A 79 -2.70 -17.48 0.16
C SER A 79 -3.98 -18.29 0.41
N GLN A 80 -4.05 -19.08 1.48
CA GLN A 80 -5.27 -19.81 1.85
C GLN A 80 -6.37 -18.86 2.35
N GLU A 81 -6.02 -17.85 3.15
CA GLU A 81 -6.95 -16.81 3.61
C GLU A 81 -7.51 -16.00 2.42
N ASP A 82 -6.66 -15.63 1.47
CA ASP A 82 -7.06 -14.96 0.23
C ASP A 82 -8.01 -15.83 -0.60
N GLU A 83 -7.74 -17.12 -0.75
CA GLU A 83 -8.61 -18.05 -1.47
C GLU A 83 -10.01 -18.13 -0.84
N THR A 84 -10.09 -18.17 0.49
CA THR A 84 -11.38 -18.15 1.20
C THR A 84 -12.14 -16.83 1.01
N THR A 85 -11.42 -15.71 1.01
CA THR A 85 -12.00 -14.36 0.82
C THR A 85 -12.48 -14.18 -0.62
N ILE A 86 -11.72 -14.64 -1.60
CA ILE A 86 -12.13 -14.66 -3.01
C ILE A 86 -13.39 -15.51 -3.19
N ALA A 87 -13.46 -16.67 -2.52
CA ALA A 87 -14.64 -17.53 -2.58
C ALA A 87 -15.89 -16.87 -1.97
N SER A 88 -15.76 -16.11 -0.87
CA SER A 88 -16.90 -15.37 -0.30
C SER A 88 -17.34 -14.22 -1.21
N LEU A 89 -16.39 -13.43 -1.73
CA LEU A 89 -16.68 -12.32 -2.65
C LEU A 89 -17.34 -12.80 -3.94
N LYS A 90 -16.92 -13.95 -4.50
CA LYS A 90 -17.59 -14.57 -5.67
C LYS A 90 -19.05 -14.93 -5.36
N ARG A 91 -19.34 -15.45 -4.17
CA ARG A 91 -20.73 -15.76 -3.77
C ARG A 91 -21.57 -14.51 -3.59
N GLU A 92 -20.99 -13.42 -3.09
CA GLU A 92 -21.69 -12.14 -2.96
C GLU A 92 -21.96 -11.52 -4.33
N LEU A 93 -21.01 -11.61 -5.26
CA LEU A 93 -21.17 -11.19 -6.64
C LEU A 93 -22.32 -11.96 -7.33
N ASP A 94 -22.37 -13.28 -7.20
CA ASP A 94 -23.47 -14.10 -7.75
C ASP A 94 -24.83 -13.73 -7.15
N LYS A 95 -24.88 -13.38 -5.86
CA LYS A 95 -26.11 -12.89 -5.22
C LYS A 95 -26.52 -11.52 -5.77
N ALA A 96 -25.57 -10.60 -5.93
CA ALA A 96 -25.82 -9.28 -6.50
C ALA A 96 -26.34 -9.40 -7.94
N TRP A 97 -25.73 -10.26 -8.76
CA TRP A 97 -26.20 -10.56 -10.11
C TRP A 97 -27.65 -11.08 -10.13
N LYS A 98 -27.98 -12.06 -9.28
CA LYS A 98 -29.36 -12.55 -9.17
C LYS A 98 -30.36 -11.48 -8.72
N MET A 99 -29.94 -10.54 -7.86
CA MET A 99 -30.77 -9.42 -7.45
C MET A 99 -31.01 -8.44 -8.60
N VAL A 100 -30.00 -8.19 -9.44
CA VAL A 100 -30.13 -7.37 -10.65
C VAL A 100 -31.07 -8.03 -11.65
N ASP A 101 -30.93 -9.32 -11.92
CA ASP A 101 -31.82 -10.06 -12.83
C ASP A 101 -33.28 -10.00 -12.32
N ALA A 102 -33.49 -10.23 -11.02
CA ALA A 102 -34.82 -10.15 -10.40
C ALA A 102 -35.42 -8.73 -10.46
N ALA A 103 -34.59 -7.69 -10.29
CA ALA A 103 -35.03 -6.30 -10.43
C ALA A 103 -35.41 -5.98 -11.88
N HIS A 104 -34.64 -6.48 -12.85
CA HIS A 104 -34.93 -6.30 -14.28
C HIS A 104 -36.23 -7.02 -14.70
N ASP A 105 -36.46 -8.24 -14.23
CA ASP A 105 -37.72 -8.98 -14.46
C ASP A 105 -38.93 -8.30 -13.80
N LYS A 106 -38.73 -7.63 -12.67
CA LYS A 106 -39.78 -6.82 -12.03
C LYS A 106 -40.07 -5.56 -12.85
N GLU A 107 -39.03 -4.84 -13.28
CA GLU A 107 -39.16 -3.65 -14.12
C GLU A 107 -39.91 -3.96 -15.43
N LYS A 108 -39.62 -5.11 -16.05
CA LYS A 108 -40.31 -5.55 -17.27
C LYS A 108 -41.81 -5.79 -17.03
N ARG A 109 -42.19 -6.40 -15.90
CA ARG A 109 -43.60 -6.58 -15.51
C ARG A 109 -44.30 -5.26 -15.20
N ASP A 110 -43.62 -4.35 -14.52
CA ASP A 110 -44.16 -3.03 -14.19
C ASP A 110 -44.40 -2.22 -15.49
N LYS A 111 -43.49 -2.29 -16.47
CA LYS A 111 -43.66 -1.70 -17.81
C LYS A 111 -44.87 -2.26 -18.58
N GLU A 112 -45.07 -3.58 -18.55
CA GLU A 112 -46.25 -4.23 -19.16
C GLU A 112 -47.55 -3.74 -18.49
N THR A 113 -47.54 -3.60 -17.16
CA THR A 113 -48.69 -3.14 -16.38
C THR A 113 -49.04 -1.68 -16.70
N ILE A 114 -48.02 -0.81 -16.80
CA ILE A 114 -48.20 0.59 -17.21
C ILE A 114 -48.79 0.67 -18.63
N ARG A 115 -48.33 -0.18 -19.56
CA ARG A 115 -48.88 -0.24 -20.92
C ARG A 115 -50.37 -0.60 -20.91
N ASN A 116 -50.76 -1.62 -20.15
CA ASN A 116 -52.15 -2.03 -20.03
C ASN A 116 -53.03 -0.94 -19.41
N LEU A 117 -52.56 -0.29 -18.34
CA LEU A 117 -53.28 0.83 -17.71
C LEU A 117 -53.44 2.03 -18.66
N ASN A 118 -52.43 2.32 -19.49
CA ASN A 118 -52.53 3.38 -20.50
C ASN A 118 -53.56 3.04 -21.60
N GLU A 119 -53.66 1.77 -22.00
CA GLU A 119 -54.69 1.29 -22.94
C GLU A 119 -56.09 1.37 -22.32
N GLU A 120 -56.24 1.01 -21.05
CA GLU A 120 -57.51 1.16 -20.30
C GLU A 120 -57.91 2.63 -20.16
N VAL A 121 -56.99 3.52 -19.83
CA VAL A 121 -57.24 4.97 -19.77
C VAL A 121 -57.66 5.51 -21.14
N ALA A 122 -57.00 5.10 -22.22
CA ALA A 122 -57.38 5.49 -23.57
C ALA A 122 -58.78 4.98 -23.96
N ASN A 123 -59.13 3.75 -23.56
CA ASN A 123 -60.46 3.18 -23.78
C ASN A 123 -61.54 3.90 -22.95
N LEU A 124 -61.24 4.26 -21.70
CA LEU A 124 -62.14 5.01 -20.82
C LEU A 124 -62.39 6.44 -21.34
N ILE A 125 -61.36 7.12 -21.83
CA ILE A 125 -61.48 8.43 -22.50
C ILE A 125 -62.39 8.31 -23.73
N LYS A 126 -62.22 7.26 -24.53
CA LYS A 126 -63.05 7.00 -25.72
C LYS A 126 -64.51 6.68 -25.40
N THR A 127 -64.80 6.05 -24.25
CA THR A 127 -66.18 5.82 -23.77
C THR A 127 -66.80 7.06 -23.13
N ALA A 128 -65.97 7.91 -22.49
CA ALA A 128 -66.42 9.18 -21.92
C ALA A 128 -66.81 10.19 -23.02
N GLU A 129 -66.11 10.17 -24.17
CA GLU A 129 -66.45 10.98 -25.35
C GLU A 129 -67.76 10.56 -26.05
N GLN A 130 -68.32 9.38 -25.74
CA GLN A 130 -69.57 8.86 -26.34
C GLN A 130 -70.82 9.05 -25.45
N GLN A 131 -70.68 9.58 -24.22
CA GLN A 131 -71.78 9.73 -23.28
C GLN A 131 -71.88 11.15 -22.72
N THR A 132 -72.18 12.12 -23.58
CA THR A 132 -72.63 13.44 -23.12
C THR A 132 -73.82 13.90 -23.95
N GLY A 133 -75.03 13.54 -23.50
CA GLY A 133 -76.30 14.02 -24.04
C GLY A 133 -77.41 13.99 -22.97
N PHE A 134 -78.03 15.17 -22.77
CA PHE A 134 -79.24 15.47 -21.99
C PHE A 134 -79.10 15.49 -20.45
N SER A 135 -79.76 16.36 -19.66
CA SER A 135 -80.76 17.42 -19.88
C SER A 135 -80.78 18.32 -18.64
N MET A 136 -81.05 19.62 -18.85
CA MET A 136 -81.20 20.68 -17.84
C MET A 136 -82.59 20.66 -17.18
N ASN A 137 -82.65 20.89 -15.86
CA ASN A 137 -83.75 21.53 -15.08
C ASN A 137 -83.73 21.14 -13.58
N GLN A 138 -82.70 21.54 -12.82
CA GLN A 138 -82.77 21.57 -11.34
C GLN A 138 -81.72 22.55 -10.76
N ASP A 139 -81.55 23.70 -11.41
CA ASP A 139 -80.33 24.51 -11.46
C ASP A 139 -79.99 25.33 -10.19
N GLN A 140 -80.35 24.87 -9.00
CA GLN A 140 -79.87 25.51 -7.76
C GLN A 140 -79.47 24.51 -6.67
N SER A 141 -80.15 23.37 -6.59
CA SER A 141 -79.70 22.24 -5.76
C SER A 141 -78.54 21.49 -6.44
N ASP A 142 -78.59 21.37 -7.76
CA ASP A 142 -77.60 20.61 -8.51
C ASP A 142 -76.35 21.43 -8.82
N LEU A 143 -76.45 22.77 -8.89
CA LEU A 143 -75.27 23.64 -8.92
C LEU A 143 -74.46 23.57 -7.62
N LEU A 144 -75.11 23.41 -6.46
CA LEU A 144 -74.40 23.25 -5.18
C LEU A 144 -73.71 21.88 -5.11
N LYS A 145 -74.38 20.80 -5.50
CA LYS A 145 -73.78 19.46 -5.56
C LYS A 145 -72.66 19.39 -6.59
N MET A 146 -72.84 19.98 -7.76
CA MET A 146 -71.82 20.01 -8.80
C MET A 146 -70.64 20.90 -8.42
N ASN A 147 -70.86 21.99 -7.69
CA ASN A 147 -69.77 22.80 -7.14
C ASN A 147 -69.03 22.05 -6.01
N GLU A 148 -69.72 21.29 -5.16
CA GLU A 148 -69.09 20.40 -4.18
C GLU A 148 -68.31 19.25 -4.84
N GLU A 149 -68.83 18.66 -5.91
CA GLU A 149 -68.18 17.61 -6.69
C GLU A 149 -66.95 18.14 -7.44
N LEU A 150 -67.07 19.28 -8.12
CA LEU A 150 -65.94 19.96 -8.77
C LEU A 150 -64.90 20.45 -7.76
N THR A 151 -65.32 20.86 -6.56
CA THR A 151 -64.41 21.23 -5.47
C THR A 151 -63.64 20.01 -4.96
N LYS A 152 -64.31 18.88 -4.75
CA LYS A 152 -63.66 17.62 -4.39
C LYS A 152 -62.72 17.13 -5.48
N GLU A 153 -63.13 17.22 -6.74
CA GLU A 153 -62.31 16.82 -7.89
C GLU A 153 -61.07 17.72 -8.01
N ARG A 154 -61.23 19.04 -7.85
CA ARG A 154 -60.11 19.99 -7.77
C ARG A 154 -59.15 19.65 -6.62
N ASP A 155 -59.66 19.36 -5.42
CA ASP A 155 -58.82 19.05 -4.26
C ASP A 155 -58.10 17.70 -4.42
N GLN A 156 -58.76 16.72 -5.04
CA GLN A 156 -58.17 15.45 -5.41
C GLN A 156 -57.06 15.63 -6.46
N LEU A 157 -57.30 16.46 -7.49
CA LEU A 157 -56.32 16.80 -8.52
C LEU A 157 -55.14 17.59 -7.93
N LEU A 158 -55.38 18.53 -7.00
CA LEU A 158 -54.34 19.25 -6.28
C LEU A 158 -53.46 18.29 -5.46
N THR A 159 -54.08 17.39 -4.70
CA THR A 159 -53.37 16.37 -3.92
C THR A 159 -52.54 15.45 -4.84
N ASN A 160 -53.09 15.07 -5.99
CA ASN A 160 -52.38 14.28 -6.99
C ASN A 160 -51.19 15.05 -7.59
N VAL A 161 -51.37 16.33 -7.91
CA VAL A 161 -50.30 17.20 -8.42
C VAL A 161 -49.19 17.38 -7.39
N GLU A 162 -49.53 17.58 -6.12
CA GLU A 162 -48.56 17.65 -5.02
C GLU A 162 -47.78 16.35 -4.87
N GLY A 163 -48.47 15.20 -4.89
CA GLY A 163 -47.82 13.89 -4.84
C GLY A 163 -46.92 13.60 -6.05
N LEU A 164 -47.32 14.05 -7.26
CA LEU A 164 -46.49 13.95 -8.46
C LEU A 164 -45.27 14.88 -8.40
N ARG A 165 -45.41 16.10 -7.87
CA ARG A 165 -44.28 17.02 -7.65
C ARG A 165 -43.28 16.46 -6.65
N GLU A 166 -43.76 15.85 -5.58
CA GLU A 166 -42.87 15.23 -4.58
C GLU A 166 -42.12 14.03 -5.18
N LYS A 167 -42.80 13.18 -5.96
CA LYS A 167 -42.17 12.08 -6.69
C LYS A 167 -41.14 12.58 -7.70
N LEU A 168 -41.44 13.65 -8.43
CA LEU A 168 -40.52 14.28 -9.38
C LEU A 168 -39.28 14.79 -8.67
N ASN A 169 -39.43 15.53 -7.56
CA ASN A 169 -38.31 16.05 -6.79
C ASN A 169 -37.41 14.93 -6.25
N LYS A 170 -38.01 13.83 -5.75
CA LYS A 170 -37.27 12.64 -5.31
C LYS A 170 -36.50 11.99 -6.46
N ALA A 171 -37.13 11.84 -7.63
CA ALA A 171 -36.48 11.29 -8.81
C ALA A 171 -35.31 12.17 -9.30
N THR A 172 -35.48 13.50 -9.31
CA THR A 172 -34.42 14.44 -9.67
C THR A 172 -33.25 14.40 -8.71
N ALA A 173 -33.50 14.30 -7.39
CA ALA A 173 -32.44 14.16 -6.40
C ALA A 173 -31.64 12.87 -6.58
N VAL A 174 -32.32 11.74 -6.83
CA VAL A 174 -31.66 10.46 -7.12
C VAL A 174 -30.87 10.53 -8.43
N GLN A 175 -31.40 11.18 -9.46
CA GLN A 175 -30.67 11.37 -10.71
C GLN A 175 -29.38 12.16 -10.52
N GLN A 176 -29.42 13.26 -9.75
CA GLN A 176 -28.23 14.07 -9.45
C GLN A 176 -27.17 13.29 -8.67
N ASP A 177 -27.59 12.47 -7.70
CA ASP A 177 -26.67 11.61 -6.94
C ASP A 177 -26.00 10.56 -7.84
N ILE A 178 -26.77 9.92 -8.74
CA ILE A 178 -26.23 8.96 -9.71
C ILE A 178 -25.26 9.64 -10.69
N GLU A 179 -25.58 10.85 -11.17
CA GLU A 179 -24.69 11.63 -12.04
C GLU A 179 -23.37 11.98 -11.34
N ALA A 180 -23.42 12.41 -10.07
CA ALA A 180 -22.22 12.68 -9.29
C ALA A 180 -21.35 11.43 -9.05
N GLN A 181 -21.99 10.28 -8.77
CA GLN A 181 -21.30 9.00 -8.63
C GLN A 181 -20.65 8.56 -9.94
N ARG A 182 -21.35 8.75 -11.08
CA ARG A 182 -20.81 8.46 -12.42
C ARG A 182 -19.58 9.31 -12.72
N ASP A 183 -19.63 10.61 -12.43
CA ASP A 183 -18.52 11.51 -12.71
C ASP A 183 -17.29 11.18 -11.86
N THR A 184 -17.51 10.84 -10.59
CA THR A 184 -16.43 10.33 -9.70
C THR A 184 -15.84 9.02 -10.23
N ALA A 185 -16.67 8.10 -10.71
CA ALA A 185 -16.20 6.85 -11.32
C ALA A 185 -15.39 7.09 -12.60
N LEU A 186 -15.78 8.07 -13.43
CA LEU A 186 -15.05 8.45 -14.63
C LEU A 186 -13.67 9.05 -14.30
N GLU A 187 -13.57 9.89 -13.28
CA GLU A 187 -12.28 10.40 -12.79
C GLU A 187 -11.37 9.28 -12.30
N ASN A 188 -11.91 8.33 -11.52
CA ASN A 188 -11.16 7.17 -11.06
C ASN A 188 -10.66 6.30 -12.23
N ILE A 189 -11.50 6.06 -13.24
CA ILE A 189 -11.09 5.33 -14.45
C ILE A 189 -9.96 6.07 -15.17
N SER A 190 -10.03 7.40 -15.29
CA SER A 190 -8.98 8.20 -15.91
C SER A 190 -7.65 8.13 -15.15
N GLN A 191 -7.69 8.19 -13.81
CA GLN A 191 -6.51 8.02 -12.96
C GLN A 191 -5.89 6.63 -13.13
N LEU A 192 -6.71 5.56 -13.07
CA LEU A 192 -6.25 4.19 -13.27
C LEU A 192 -5.64 3.98 -14.67
N GLN A 193 -6.20 4.59 -15.71
CA GLN A 193 -5.62 4.56 -17.05
C GLN A 193 -4.23 5.24 -17.10
N GLN A 194 -4.06 6.36 -16.40
CA GLN A 194 -2.77 7.05 -16.32
C GLN A 194 -1.73 6.21 -15.56
N GLU A 195 -2.12 5.60 -14.44
CA GLU A 195 -1.25 4.69 -13.68
C GLU A 195 -0.83 3.48 -14.51
N LEU A 196 -1.78 2.87 -15.24
CA LEU A 196 -1.50 1.74 -16.12
C LEU A 196 -0.52 2.12 -17.24
N GLN A 197 -0.63 3.33 -17.80
CA GLN A 197 0.32 3.84 -18.79
C GLN A 197 1.73 4.02 -18.20
N VAL A 198 1.85 4.50 -16.95
CA VAL A 198 3.14 4.63 -16.25
C VAL A 198 3.76 3.26 -16.01
N GLN A 199 2.98 2.30 -15.49
CA GLN A 199 3.44 0.93 -15.27
C GLN A 199 3.89 0.25 -16.57
N GLN A 200 3.17 0.47 -17.68
CA GLN A 200 3.54 -0.07 -18.98
C GLN A 200 4.87 0.50 -19.50
N ASN A 201 5.11 1.81 -19.28
CA ASN A 201 6.39 2.44 -19.59
C ASN A 201 7.53 1.89 -18.73
N GLU A 202 7.27 1.62 -17.45
CA GLU A 202 8.24 1.06 -16.51
C GLU A 202 8.64 -0.37 -16.90
N ILE A 203 7.67 -1.24 -17.20
CA ILE A 203 7.89 -2.59 -17.74
C ILE A 203 8.73 -2.53 -19.03
N SER A 204 8.45 -1.59 -19.94
CA SER A 204 9.23 -1.45 -21.17
C SER A 204 10.68 -1.04 -20.92
N ARG A 205 10.95 -0.24 -19.89
CA ARG A 205 12.31 0.15 -19.49
C ARG A 205 13.05 -1.02 -18.85
N GLU A 206 12.39 -1.76 -17.96
CA GLU A 206 12.98 -2.94 -17.34
C GLU A 206 13.28 -4.03 -18.36
N MET A 207 12.39 -4.26 -19.34
CA MET A 207 12.62 -5.23 -20.42
C MET A 207 13.87 -4.87 -21.24
N ARG A 208 14.07 -3.59 -21.57
CA ARG A 208 15.29 -3.12 -22.25
C ARG A 208 16.55 -3.27 -21.39
N LEU A 209 16.43 -3.08 -20.07
CA LEU A 209 17.56 -3.29 -19.15
C LEU A 209 17.93 -4.77 -19.08
N LYS A 210 16.93 -5.65 -18.95
CA LYS A 210 17.11 -7.10 -18.98
C LYS A 210 17.79 -7.56 -20.26
N GLU A 211 17.35 -7.10 -21.43
CA GLU A 211 17.99 -7.46 -22.71
C GLU A 211 19.46 -7.01 -22.80
N LYS A 212 19.82 -5.88 -22.20
CA LYS A 212 21.22 -5.42 -22.12
C LYS A 212 22.04 -6.31 -21.21
N LEU A 213 21.53 -6.61 -20.02
CA LEU A 213 22.20 -7.50 -19.07
C LEU A 213 22.34 -8.92 -19.63
N ASP A 214 21.34 -9.46 -20.31
CA ASP A 214 21.42 -10.77 -20.99
C ASP A 214 22.52 -10.79 -22.07
N LYS A 215 22.71 -9.69 -22.80
CA LYS A 215 23.80 -9.56 -23.78
C LYS A 215 25.17 -9.48 -23.08
N GLU A 216 25.28 -8.74 -21.99
CA GLU A 216 26.52 -8.65 -21.20
C GLU A 216 26.89 -10.00 -20.59
N VAL A 217 25.92 -10.74 -20.03
CA VAL A 217 26.14 -12.10 -19.50
C VAL A 217 26.61 -13.05 -20.59
N LYS A 218 25.99 -13.03 -21.77
CA LYS A 218 26.42 -13.84 -22.92
C LYS A 218 27.85 -13.48 -23.36
N GLN A 219 28.19 -12.20 -23.42
CA GLN A 219 29.53 -11.77 -23.77
C GLN A 219 30.57 -12.22 -22.73
N LEU A 220 30.28 -12.04 -21.44
CA LEU A 220 31.14 -12.51 -20.36
C LEU A 220 31.33 -14.02 -20.38
N HIS A 221 30.30 -14.78 -20.78
CA HIS A 221 30.42 -16.23 -20.95
C HIS A 221 31.37 -16.60 -22.09
N ILE A 222 31.25 -15.94 -23.25
CA ILE A 222 32.16 -16.13 -24.39
C ILE A 222 33.60 -15.78 -23.99
N ASP A 223 33.80 -14.66 -23.29
CA ASP A 223 35.12 -14.23 -22.82
C ASP A 223 35.71 -15.23 -21.81
N MET A 224 34.88 -15.79 -20.92
CA MET A 224 35.29 -16.83 -19.98
C MET A 224 35.72 -18.11 -20.69
N GLU A 225 34.96 -18.56 -21.70
CA GLU A 225 35.31 -19.74 -22.51
C GLU A 225 36.61 -19.52 -23.28
N ALA A 226 36.81 -18.33 -23.87
CA ALA A 226 38.06 -17.96 -24.53
C ALA A 226 39.25 -18.01 -23.56
N LYS A 227 39.11 -17.43 -22.36
CA LYS A 227 40.15 -17.46 -21.32
C LYS A 227 40.44 -18.87 -20.83
N MET A 228 39.42 -19.71 -20.71
CA MET A 228 39.60 -21.13 -20.38
C MET A 228 40.36 -21.88 -21.50
N GLY A 229 40.14 -21.50 -22.76
CA GLY A 229 40.93 -21.95 -23.91
C GLY A 229 42.41 -21.54 -23.80
N ASP A 230 42.68 -20.26 -23.51
CA ASP A 230 44.03 -19.73 -23.30
C ASP A 230 44.76 -20.49 -22.18
N VAL A 231 44.08 -20.73 -21.05
CA VAL A 231 44.65 -21.47 -19.91
C VAL A 231 45.01 -22.90 -20.30
N LYS A 232 44.15 -23.59 -21.07
CA LYS A 232 44.46 -24.95 -21.57
C LYS A 232 45.67 -24.93 -22.51
N ALA A 233 45.77 -23.95 -23.40
CA ALA A 233 46.90 -23.81 -24.32
C ALA A 233 48.22 -23.55 -23.55
N LEU A 234 48.19 -22.65 -22.57
CA LEU A 234 49.35 -22.35 -21.71
C LEU A 234 49.76 -23.57 -20.87
N ASN A 235 48.81 -24.33 -20.33
CA ASN A 235 49.11 -25.57 -19.62
C ASN A 235 49.80 -26.59 -20.53
N LEU A 236 49.32 -26.77 -21.76
CA LEU A 236 49.95 -27.66 -22.73
C LEU A 236 51.37 -27.20 -23.10
N GLN A 237 51.58 -25.89 -23.27
CA GLN A 237 52.89 -25.31 -23.52
C GLN A 237 53.84 -25.51 -22.33
N GLY A 238 53.36 -25.32 -21.10
CA GLY A 238 54.11 -25.58 -19.88
C GLY A 238 54.51 -27.05 -19.72
N GLN A 239 53.62 -27.97 -20.10
CA GLN A 239 53.89 -29.41 -20.08
C GLN A 239 54.99 -29.79 -21.08
N ARG A 240 54.92 -29.27 -22.31
CA ARG A 240 55.97 -29.46 -23.33
C ARG A 240 57.32 -28.87 -22.89
N ALA A 241 57.31 -27.68 -22.30
CA ALA A 241 58.54 -27.06 -21.79
C ALA A 241 59.19 -27.90 -20.67
N LYS A 242 58.37 -28.53 -19.83
CA LYS A 242 58.83 -29.42 -18.76
C LYS A 242 59.44 -30.72 -19.29
N GLU A 243 58.83 -31.31 -20.32
CA GLU A 243 59.40 -32.49 -21.02
C GLU A 243 60.73 -32.15 -21.69
N GLU A 244 60.83 -30.99 -22.35
CA GLU A 244 62.08 -30.54 -22.98
C GLU A 244 63.16 -30.24 -21.93
N GLN A 245 62.80 -29.63 -20.80
CA GLN A 245 63.72 -29.45 -19.67
C GLN A 245 64.28 -30.78 -19.18
N GLN A 246 63.42 -31.79 -18.97
CA GLN A 246 63.87 -33.12 -18.53
C GLN A 246 64.81 -33.78 -19.55
N ARG A 247 64.52 -33.62 -20.85
CA ARG A 247 65.40 -34.11 -21.92
C ARG A 247 66.77 -33.45 -21.88
N LEU A 248 66.82 -32.13 -21.75
CA LEU A 248 68.09 -31.38 -21.65
C LEU A 248 68.86 -31.73 -20.37
N GLU A 249 68.18 -31.90 -19.24
CA GLU A 249 68.81 -32.35 -17.98
C GLU A 249 69.46 -33.73 -18.13
N GLN A 250 68.80 -34.65 -18.84
CA GLN A 250 69.33 -35.98 -19.11
C GLN A 250 70.56 -35.93 -20.03
N GLN A 251 70.52 -35.14 -21.11
CA GLN A 251 71.67 -34.91 -21.99
C GLN A 251 72.85 -34.28 -21.24
N LEU A 252 72.59 -33.32 -20.35
CA LEU A 252 73.62 -32.67 -19.55
C LEU A 252 74.28 -33.66 -18.58
N LYS A 253 73.51 -34.60 -18.04
CA LYS A 253 74.02 -35.69 -17.18
C LYS A 253 74.91 -36.65 -17.97
N GLU A 254 74.52 -37.03 -19.18
CA GLU A 254 75.34 -37.86 -20.09
C GLU A 254 76.65 -37.16 -20.48
N LEU A 255 76.59 -35.87 -20.83
CA LEU A 255 77.77 -35.07 -21.15
C LEU A 255 78.73 -34.94 -19.95
N LYS A 256 78.21 -34.80 -18.73
CA LYS A 256 79.05 -34.81 -17.51
C LYS A 256 79.79 -36.13 -17.34
N ILE A 257 79.10 -37.26 -17.52
CA ILE A 257 79.72 -38.60 -17.43
C ILE A 257 80.79 -38.77 -18.52
N LEU A 258 80.51 -38.32 -19.75
CA LEU A 258 81.48 -38.38 -20.84
C LEU A 258 82.72 -37.51 -20.53
N ASN A 259 82.51 -36.29 -20.05
CA ASN A 259 83.60 -35.39 -19.67
C ASN A 259 84.47 -35.95 -18.54
N GLU A 260 83.86 -36.57 -17.52
CA GLU A 260 84.61 -37.27 -16.46
C GLU A 260 85.46 -38.42 -17.00
N ARG A 261 84.95 -39.19 -17.97
CA ARG A 261 85.71 -40.26 -18.63
C ARG A 261 86.89 -39.70 -19.43
N SER A 262 86.65 -38.70 -20.27
CA SER A 262 87.70 -38.05 -21.06
C SER A 262 88.76 -37.38 -20.17
N SER A 263 88.37 -36.79 -19.05
CA SER A 263 89.31 -36.23 -18.06
C SER A 263 90.21 -37.30 -17.46
N LYS A 264 89.66 -38.47 -17.11
CA LYS A 264 90.46 -39.61 -16.61
C LYS A 264 91.41 -40.17 -17.66
N GLU A 265 90.97 -40.26 -18.91
CA GLU A 265 91.83 -40.68 -20.03
C GLU A 265 92.98 -39.67 -20.25
N LEU A 266 92.68 -38.37 -20.18
CA LEU A 266 93.68 -37.30 -20.26
C LEU A 266 94.70 -37.43 -19.13
N GLU A 267 94.27 -37.60 -17.89
CA GLU A 267 95.15 -37.82 -16.73
C GLU A 267 96.05 -39.05 -16.94
N GLN A 268 95.50 -40.17 -17.42
CA GLN A 268 96.30 -41.37 -17.72
C GLN A 268 97.35 -41.12 -18.81
N MET A 269 96.98 -40.41 -19.87
CA MET A 269 97.93 -40.05 -20.94
C MET A 269 98.99 -39.08 -20.44
N GLN A 270 98.65 -38.16 -19.54
CA GLN A 270 99.58 -37.24 -18.91
C GLN A 270 100.60 -37.97 -18.01
N VAL A 271 100.15 -38.98 -17.26
CA VAL A 271 101.04 -39.87 -16.48
C VAL A 271 101.97 -40.69 -17.39
N LYS A 272 101.48 -41.20 -18.53
CA LYS A 272 102.35 -41.90 -19.49
C LYS A 272 103.37 -40.95 -20.12
N ASN A 273 102.95 -39.75 -20.50
CA ASN A 273 103.82 -38.75 -21.11
C ASN A 273 104.93 -38.33 -20.15
N THR A 274 104.61 -38.08 -18.88
CA THR A 274 105.62 -37.79 -17.85
C THR A 274 106.60 -38.94 -17.62
N LYS A 275 106.17 -40.21 -17.67
CA LYS A 275 107.08 -41.37 -17.62
C LYS A 275 108.01 -41.44 -18.84
N LEU A 276 107.48 -41.28 -20.04
CA LEU A 276 108.29 -41.26 -21.27
C LEU A 276 109.28 -40.09 -21.26
N GLN A 277 108.88 -38.94 -20.72
CA GLN A 277 109.76 -37.79 -20.58
C GLN A 277 110.91 -38.07 -19.60
N GLN A 278 110.65 -38.73 -18.47
CA GLN A 278 111.69 -39.21 -17.56
C GLN A 278 112.63 -40.24 -18.22
N GLU A 279 112.11 -41.17 -19.01
CA GLU A 279 112.91 -42.14 -19.78
C GLU A 279 113.79 -41.44 -20.83
N CYS A 280 113.26 -40.45 -21.54
CA CYS A 280 114.01 -39.61 -22.49
C CYS A 280 115.14 -38.83 -21.78
N GLU A 281 114.87 -38.24 -20.61
CA GLU A 281 115.89 -37.56 -19.81
C GLU A 281 116.99 -38.53 -19.35
N GLN A 282 116.62 -39.73 -18.91
CA GLN A 282 117.58 -40.78 -18.55
C GLN A 282 118.43 -41.21 -19.75
N LEU A 283 117.83 -41.50 -20.90
CA LEU A 283 118.56 -41.83 -22.13
C LEU A 283 119.46 -40.69 -22.59
N SER A 284 119.02 -39.44 -22.45
CA SER A 284 119.86 -38.27 -22.77
C SER A 284 121.07 -38.17 -21.85
N SER A 285 120.91 -38.45 -20.55
CA SER A 285 122.03 -38.46 -19.60
C SER A 285 123.04 -39.59 -19.91
N VAL A 286 122.56 -40.76 -20.35
CA VAL A 286 123.42 -41.88 -20.79
C VAL A 286 124.17 -41.52 -22.07
N LYS A 287 123.50 -40.85 -23.01
CA LYS A 287 124.12 -40.35 -24.26
C LYS A 287 125.22 -39.33 -23.97
N GLU A 288 125.02 -38.39 -23.05
CA GLU A 288 126.07 -37.46 -22.64
C GLU A 288 127.29 -38.18 -22.03
N ARG A 289 127.06 -39.18 -21.18
CA ARG A 289 128.14 -39.98 -20.59
C ARG A 289 128.99 -40.71 -21.65
N LEU A 290 128.33 -41.33 -22.63
CA LEU A 290 129.02 -42.01 -23.75
C LEU A 290 129.73 -41.03 -24.70
N SER A 291 129.21 -39.81 -24.86
CA SER A 291 129.87 -38.76 -25.64
C SER A 291 131.15 -38.28 -24.95
N LEU A 292 131.16 -38.16 -23.62
CA LEU A 292 132.34 -37.83 -22.83
C LEU A 292 133.41 -38.94 -22.87
N GLU A 293 133.02 -40.22 -22.86
CA GLU A 293 133.94 -41.35 -23.06
C GLU A 293 134.56 -41.36 -24.47
N ASN A 294 133.75 -41.08 -25.52
CA ASN A 294 134.25 -40.97 -26.89
C ASN A 294 135.19 -39.76 -27.09
N GLN A 295 134.95 -38.65 -26.38
CA GLN A 295 135.80 -37.46 -26.44
C GLN A 295 137.12 -37.65 -25.67
N GLN A 296 137.17 -38.56 -24.68
CA GLN A 296 138.41 -38.99 -24.03
C GLN A 296 139.20 -40.01 -24.87
N GLY A 297 138.54 -40.86 -25.66
CA GLY A 297 139.20 -41.78 -26.60
C GLY A 297 139.75 -41.13 -27.89
N ALA A 298 139.24 -39.96 -28.29
CA ALA A 298 139.64 -39.28 -29.52
C ALA A 298 140.93 -38.42 -29.42
N ASN A 299 141.54 -38.31 -28.23
CA ASN A 299 142.68 -37.41 -27.97
C ASN A 299 144.07 -38.08 -27.85
N GLU A 300 144.23 -39.37 -28.21
CA GLU A 300 145.53 -40.07 -28.09
C GLU A 300 146.32 -40.31 -29.39
N LEU A 301 145.84 -39.96 -30.59
CA LEU A 301 146.56 -40.29 -31.83
C LEU A 301 146.44 -39.22 -32.94
N LYS A 302 147.37 -38.25 -32.96
CA LYS A 302 148.37 -38.08 -34.06
C LYS A 302 149.18 -36.78 -33.92
N VAL A 303 150.49 -36.98 -33.75
CA VAL A 303 151.59 -36.02 -33.67
C VAL A 303 152.48 -36.19 -34.91
N ASN A 304 152.83 -35.06 -35.55
CA ASN A 304 154.06 -34.70 -36.31
C ASN A 304 154.56 -35.57 -37.50
N VAL A 305 155.44 -35.18 -38.42
CA VAL A 305 156.10 -33.96 -38.98
C VAL A 305 156.98 -34.51 -40.12
N GLY A 306 157.34 -33.73 -41.16
CA GLY A 306 158.52 -34.09 -41.97
C GLY A 306 158.76 -33.34 -43.29
N PRO A 307 159.72 -32.39 -43.33
CA PRO A 307 160.18 -31.64 -44.51
C PRO A 307 161.53 -32.17 -45.05
N HIS A 308 162.09 -31.61 -46.16
CA HIS A 308 163.55 -31.47 -46.50
C HIS A 308 163.76 -30.78 -47.90
N THR A 309 164.29 -29.55 -47.99
CA THR A 309 165.69 -29.04 -48.30
C THR A 309 166.05 -28.75 -49.79
N HIS A 310 166.27 -27.46 -50.18
CA HIS A 310 167.49 -26.71 -50.62
C HIS A 310 168.21 -27.17 -51.94
N THR A 311 168.62 -26.36 -52.96
CA THR A 311 169.34 -25.06 -53.04
C THR A 311 169.35 -24.53 -54.50
N ILE A 312 169.45 -23.19 -54.75
CA ILE A 312 170.37 -22.48 -55.71
C ILE A 312 169.87 -21.04 -55.98
N GLN A 313 170.69 -20.08 -55.53
CA GLN A 313 170.57 -18.64 -55.71
C GLN A 313 171.04 -18.21 -57.12
N LYS A 314 170.17 -17.46 -57.84
CA LYS A 314 170.46 -16.29 -58.71
C LYS A 314 169.28 -16.00 -59.66
N ARG A 315 168.08 -15.82 -59.09
CA ARG A 315 166.92 -15.14 -59.70
C ARG A 315 166.25 -14.21 -58.66
N PHE A 316 167.08 -13.62 -57.80
CA PHE A 316 166.70 -12.99 -56.53
C PHE A 316 166.25 -11.52 -56.66
N HIS A 317 166.15 -10.95 -57.87
CA HIS A 317 165.71 -9.55 -58.04
C HIS A 317 164.40 -9.38 -58.81
N GLN A 318 163.92 -10.40 -59.53
CA GLN A 318 162.56 -10.39 -60.12
C GLN A 318 161.53 -11.07 -59.20
N MET A 319 161.97 -11.99 -58.33
CA MET A 319 161.10 -12.66 -57.36
C MET A 319 160.84 -11.82 -56.11
N GLU A 320 161.72 -10.87 -55.75
CA GLU A 320 161.46 -9.92 -54.64
C GLU A 320 160.38 -8.90 -54.99
N GLU A 321 160.33 -8.43 -56.25
CA GLU A 321 159.28 -7.49 -56.71
C GLU A 321 157.92 -8.20 -56.80
N GLN A 322 157.86 -9.43 -57.34
CA GLN A 322 156.65 -10.27 -57.32
C GLN A 322 156.22 -10.69 -55.91
N LYS A 323 157.17 -10.86 -54.97
CA LYS A 323 156.86 -11.13 -53.56
C LYS A 323 156.31 -9.89 -52.86
N ALA A 324 156.87 -8.71 -53.13
CA ALA A 324 156.34 -7.46 -52.60
C ALA A 324 154.90 -7.20 -53.09
N ASP A 325 154.61 -7.47 -54.37
CA ASP A 325 153.25 -7.38 -54.91
C ASP A 325 152.28 -8.40 -54.26
N VAL A 326 152.73 -9.65 -54.05
CA VAL A 326 151.93 -10.67 -53.35
C VAL A 326 151.74 -10.34 -51.88
N ASP A 327 152.74 -9.74 -51.21
CA ASP A 327 152.63 -9.30 -49.82
C ASP A 327 151.69 -8.07 -49.70
N VAL A 328 151.71 -7.14 -50.65
CA VAL A 328 150.73 -6.04 -50.73
C VAL A 328 149.31 -6.57 -50.99
N GLN A 329 149.16 -7.55 -51.90
CA GLN A 329 147.87 -8.23 -52.13
C GLN A 329 147.40 -8.97 -50.89
N LYS A 330 148.30 -9.63 -50.16
CA LYS A 330 148.00 -10.33 -48.90
C LYS A 330 147.56 -9.36 -47.81
N GLU A 331 148.22 -8.22 -47.65
CA GLU A 331 147.80 -7.19 -46.70
C GLU A 331 146.47 -6.53 -47.12
N THR A 332 146.23 -6.37 -48.43
CA THR A 332 144.94 -5.90 -48.96
C THR A 332 143.82 -6.90 -48.68
N LEU A 333 144.06 -8.19 -48.91
CA LEU A 333 143.11 -9.26 -48.61
C LEU A 333 142.85 -9.40 -47.11
N LYS A 334 143.87 -9.23 -46.26
CA LYS A 334 143.70 -9.17 -44.80
C LYS A 334 142.84 -7.98 -44.38
N ALA A 335 143.06 -6.81 -44.96
CA ALA A 335 142.23 -5.63 -44.71
C ALA A 335 140.77 -5.85 -45.16
N GLN A 336 140.57 -6.52 -46.30
CA GLN A 336 139.24 -6.92 -46.78
C GLN A 336 138.58 -7.95 -45.86
N ILE A 337 139.31 -8.96 -45.39
CA ILE A 337 138.81 -9.96 -44.42
C ILE A 337 138.42 -9.26 -43.12
N ALA A 338 139.26 -8.38 -42.58
CA ALA A 338 138.94 -7.62 -41.37
C ALA A 338 137.72 -6.70 -41.55
N GLY A 339 137.55 -6.11 -42.74
CA GLY A 339 136.35 -5.37 -43.11
C GLY A 339 135.09 -6.25 -43.12
N LEU A 340 135.16 -7.40 -43.79
CA LEU A 340 134.07 -8.38 -43.85
C LEU A 340 133.73 -8.99 -42.49
N GLU A 341 134.72 -9.24 -41.64
CA GLU A 341 134.53 -9.71 -40.26
C GLU A 341 133.82 -8.66 -39.41
N LYS A 342 134.19 -7.38 -39.54
CA LYS A 342 133.51 -6.28 -38.87
C LYS A 342 132.07 -6.10 -39.36
N ASP A 343 131.85 -6.22 -40.67
CA ASP A 343 130.52 -6.16 -41.27
C ASP A 343 129.65 -7.34 -40.80
N LEU A 344 130.22 -8.55 -40.74
CA LEU A 344 129.56 -9.74 -40.19
C LEU A 344 129.19 -9.55 -38.71
N GLU A 345 130.09 -9.02 -37.89
CA GLU A 345 129.81 -8.75 -36.47
C GLU A 345 128.73 -7.66 -36.32
N SER A 346 128.75 -6.63 -37.15
CA SER A 346 127.70 -5.59 -37.17
C SER A 346 126.34 -6.16 -37.57
N SER A 347 126.31 -7.07 -38.56
CA SER A 347 125.10 -7.76 -39.00
C SER A 347 124.58 -8.72 -37.93
N GLN A 348 125.46 -9.43 -37.22
CA GLN A 348 125.09 -10.28 -36.09
C GLN A 348 124.48 -9.46 -34.94
N LYS A 349 125.07 -8.31 -34.60
CA LYS A 349 124.50 -7.38 -33.60
C LYS A 349 123.14 -6.85 -34.03
N GLN A 350 122.96 -6.55 -35.32
CA GLN A 350 121.67 -6.14 -35.87
C GLN A 350 120.63 -7.26 -35.77
N VAL A 351 120.99 -8.50 -36.12
CA VAL A 351 120.10 -9.67 -36.01
C VAL A 351 119.70 -9.93 -34.55
N GLU A 352 120.62 -9.78 -33.59
CA GLU A 352 120.29 -9.88 -32.17
C GLU A 352 119.37 -8.76 -31.69
N ALA A 353 119.55 -7.53 -32.18
CA ALA A 353 118.67 -6.41 -31.88
C ALA A 353 117.27 -6.61 -32.47
N ASP A 354 117.17 -7.03 -33.72
CA ASP A 354 115.91 -7.33 -34.40
C ASP A 354 115.19 -8.50 -33.71
N ARG A 355 115.92 -9.54 -33.28
CA ARG A 355 115.36 -10.65 -32.52
C ARG A 355 114.74 -10.17 -31.20
N LYS A 356 115.43 -9.30 -30.46
CA LYS A 356 114.88 -8.71 -29.23
C LYS A 356 113.64 -7.87 -29.50
N ALA A 357 113.65 -7.06 -30.56
CA ALA A 357 112.48 -6.27 -30.96
C ALA A 357 111.29 -7.17 -31.35
N ILE A 358 111.53 -8.26 -32.07
CA ILE A 358 110.50 -9.26 -32.41
C ILE A 358 109.92 -9.90 -31.15
N ASP A 359 110.77 -10.32 -30.21
CA ASP A 359 110.33 -10.92 -28.94
C ASP A 359 109.48 -9.94 -28.10
N GLU A 360 109.83 -8.65 -28.12
CA GLU A 360 109.11 -7.58 -27.43
C GLU A 360 107.74 -7.31 -28.08
N LEU A 361 107.68 -7.21 -29.40
CA LEU A 361 106.44 -7.10 -30.17
C LEU A 361 105.52 -8.32 -29.97
N ILE A 362 106.10 -9.53 -29.89
CA ILE A 362 105.38 -10.77 -29.59
C ILE A 362 104.68 -10.67 -28.24
N ARG A 363 105.38 -10.17 -27.20
CA ARG A 363 104.81 -9.98 -25.85
C ARG A 363 103.72 -8.92 -25.85
N GLU A 364 103.93 -7.78 -26.50
CA GLU A 364 102.91 -6.73 -26.61
C GLU A 364 101.65 -7.24 -27.30
N ARG A 365 101.81 -7.96 -28.41
CA ARG A 365 100.70 -8.59 -29.15
C ARG A 365 99.97 -9.63 -28.29
N ASP A 366 100.66 -10.41 -27.46
CA ASP A 366 100.03 -11.38 -26.56
C ASP A 366 99.27 -10.69 -25.41
N ILE A 367 99.80 -9.59 -24.86
CA ILE A 367 99.13 -8.78 -23.84
C ILE A 367 97.88 -8.10 -24.44
N LEU A 368 98.01 -7.50 -25.62
CA LEU A 368 96.90 -6.88 -26.33
C LEU A 368 95.81 -7.90 -26.67
N ASN A 369 96.19 -9.09 -27.13
CA ASN A 369 95.23 -10.16 -27.42
C ASN A 369 94.49 -10.61 -26.15
N LYS A 370 95.20 -10.80 -25.02
CA LYS A 370 94.56 -11.09 -23.73
C LYS A 370 93.60 -9.97 -23.28
N ASN A 371 93.98 -8.72 -23.45
CA ASN A 371 93.14 -7.57 -23.08
C ASN A 371 91.92 -7.45 -23.99
N MET A 372 92.08 -7.68 -25.30
CA MET A 372 90.99 -7.71 -26.27
C MET A 372 89.98 -8.81 -25.93
N ILE A 373 90.45 -10.03 -25.61
CA ILE A 373 89.57 -11.14 -25.20
C ILE A 373 88.80 -10.78 -23.93
N LYS A 374 89.47 -10.22 -22.90
CA LYS A 374 88.80 -9.78 -21.67
C LYS A 374 87.75 -8.70 -21.93
N ALA A 375 88.07 -7.71 -22.77
CA ALA A 375 87.13 -6.65 -23.15
C ALA A 375 85.94 -7.21 -23.93
N SER A 376 86.18 -8.12 -24.87
CA SER A 376 85.13 -8.81 -25.64
C SER A 376 84.18 -9.60 -24.72
N GLN A 377 84.72 -10.39 -23.79
CA GLN A 377 83.93 -11.13 -22.80
C GLN A 377 83.13 -10.21 -21.87
N SER A 378 83.70 -9.07 -21.46
CA SER A 378 82.99 -8.08 -20.64
C SER A 378 81.83 -7.43 -21.41
N THR A 379 82.06 -7.09 -22.68
CA THR A 379 81.01 -6.53 -23.56
C THR A 379 79.90 -7.54 -23.81
N GLU A 380 80.23 -8.81 -24.03
CA GLU A 380 79.24 -9.88 -24.19
C GLU A 380 78.36 -10.04 -22.94
N LYS A 381 78.97 -10.03 -21.75
CA LYS A 381 78.20 -10.03 -20.48
C LYS A 381 77.27 -8.82 -20.37
N GLN A 382 77.75 -7.63 -20.71
CA GLN A 382 76.94 -6.43 -20.68
C GLN A 382 75.78 -6.49 -21.70
N GLN A 383 76.04 -7.02 -22.89
CA GLN A 383 75.02 -7.17 -23.93
C GLN A 383 73.93 -8.16 -23.51
N ASN A 384 74.29 -9.26 -22.87
CA ASN A 384 73.33 -10.22 -22.31
C ASN A 384 72.50 -9.59 -21.18
N LEU A 385 73.12 -8.77 -20.32
CA LEU A 385 72.41 -8.03 -19.28
C LEU A 385 71.40 -7.02 -19.87
N VAL A 386 71.78 -6.29 -20.92
CA VAL A 386 70.88 -5.35 -21.60
C VAL A 386 69.67 -6.07 -22.20
N LYS A 387 69.88 -7.23 -22.86
CA LYS A 387 68.77 -8.04 -23.40
C LYS A 387 67.79 -8.48 -22.31
N LEU A 388 68.29 -8.87 -21.14
CA LEU A 388 67.46 -9.25 -20.00
C LEU A 388 66.63 -8.05 -19.52
N LEU A 389 67.26 -6.89 -19.34
CA LEU A 389 66.58 -5.66 -18.92
C LEU A 389 65.53 -5.18 -19.94
N GLU A 390 65.78 -5.36 -21.24
CA GLU A 390 64.79 -5.06 -22.27
C GLU A 390 63.57 -6.00 -22.21
N GLN A 391 63.77 -7.27 -21.87
CA GLN A 391 62.69 -8.23 -21.67
C GLN A 391 61.88 -7.90 -20.41
N ASP A 392 62.55 -7.56 -19.30
CA ASP A 392 61.89 -7.13 -18.06
C ASP A 392 61.09 -5.84 -18.28
N LYS A 393 61.65 -4.88 -19.01
CA LYS A 393 60.96 -3.64 -19.40
C LYS A 393 59.66 -3.94 -20.15
N LYS A 394 59.69 -4.83 -21.16
CA LYS A 394 58.50 -5.21 -21.92
C LYS A 394 57.44 -5.87 -21.04
N THR A 395 57.87 -6.69 -20.08
CA THR A 395 56.96 -7.35 -19.12
C THR A 395 56.28 -6.31 -18.22
N LEU A 396 57.05 -5.38 -17.65
CA LEU A 396 56.53 -4.28 -16.84
C LEU A 396 55.60 -3.35 -17.63
N GLU A 397 55.92 -3.04 -18.89
CA GLU A 397 55.05 -2.25 -19.77
C GLU A 397 53.70 -2.93 -20.01
N HIS A 398 53.70 -4.25 -20.17
CA HIS A 398 52.46 -5.03 -20.30
C HIS A 398 51.63 -4.99 -19.02
N GLU A 399 52.26 -5.16 -17.85
CA GLU A 399 51.59 -5.07 -16.55
C GLU A 399 50.99 -3.67 -16.31
N ILE A 400 51.76 -2.60 -16.57
CA ILE A 400 51.29 -1.21 -16.46
C ILE A 400 50.07 -0.99 -17.36
N ASN A 401 50.08 -1.53 -18.57
CA ASN A 401 48.93 -1.42 -19.48
C ASN A 401 47.70 -2.19 -18.94
N GLY A 402 47.91 -3.37 -18.35
CA GLY A 402 46.87 -4.12 -17.65
C GLY A 402 46.25 -3.32 -16.51
N TYR A 403 47.08 -2.73 -15.64
CA TYR A 403 46.60 -1.88 -14.54
C TYR A 403 45.87 -0.62 -15.04
N ARG A 404 46.30 -0.02 -16.15
CA ARG A 404 45.60 1.11 -16.77
C ARG A 404 44.19 0.72 -17.25
N GLN A 405 44.05 -0.43 -17.89
CA GLN A 405 42.75 -0.94 -18.34
C GLN A 405 41.83 -1.24 -17.15
N GLU A 406 42.36 -1.86 -16.11
CA GLU A 406 41.58 -2.15 -14.90
C GLU A 406 41.12 -0.86 -14.21
N ALA A 407 42.01 0.13 -14.06
CA ALA A 407 41.64 1.45 -13.54
C ALA A 407 40.56 2.16 -14.39
N GLN A 408 40.53 1.93 -15.70
CA GLN A 408 39.47 2.46 -16.57
C GLN A 408 38.14 1.72 -16.36
N LYS A 409 38.15 0.40 -16.17
CA LYS A 409 36.95 -0.38 -15.81
C LYS A 409 36.39 0.07 -14.47
N GLN A 410 37.24 0.17 -13.45
CA GLN A 410 36.84 0.62 -12.11
C GLN A 410 36.23 2.03 -12.16
N ARG A 411 36.78 2.96 -12.95
CA ARG A 411 36.18 4.29 -13.16
C ARG A 411 34.77 4.25 -13.75
N LYS A 412 34.51 3.34 -14.70
CA LYS A 412 33.16 3.18 -15.28
C LYS A 412 32.17 2.62 -14.25
N ILE A 413 32.60 1.66 -13.43
CA ILE A 413 31.79 1.10 -12.35
C ILE A 413 31.43 2.19 -11.33
N ILE A 414 32.41 3.00 -10.90
CA ILE A 414 32.18 4.12 -9.99
C ILE A 414 31.15 5.10 -10.57
N GLN A 415 31.28 5.51 -11.83
CA GLN A 415 30.31 6.41 -12.47
C GLN A 415 28.90 5.82 -12.55
N GLN A 416 28.78 4.50 -12.72
CA GLN A 416 27.48 3.83 -12.73
C GLN A 416 26.85 3.83 -11.34
N LEU A 417 27.64 3.50 -10.30
CA LEU A 417 27.18 3.54 -8.91
C LEU A 417 26.81 4.96 -8.46
N GLU A 418 27.53 5.99 -8.91
CA GLU A 418 27.19 7.39 -8.65
C GLU A 418 25.83 7.76 -9.27
N LYS A 419 25.56 7.33 -10.51
CA LYS A 419 24.26 7.55 -11.16
C LYS A 419 23.13 6.84 -10.44
N GLU A 420 23.36 5.62 -9.94
CA GLU A 420 22.37 4.88 -9.16
C GLU A 420 22.11 5.56 -7.82
N ARG A 421 23.15 6.00 -7.12
CA ARG A 421 23.04 6.81 -5.90
C ARG A 421 22.18 8.05 -6.15
N ASP A 422 22.47 8.81 -7.20
CA ASP A 422 21.73 10.05 -7.49
C ASP A 422 20.26 9.78 -7.86
N ARG A 423 19.97 8.65 -8.53
CA ARG A 423 18.58 8.20 -8.75
C ARG A 423 17.87 7.91 -7.44
N TYR A 424 18.49 7.13 -6.55
CA TYR A 424 17.88 6.81 -5.25
C TYR A 424 17.68 8.05 -4.37
N ILE A 425 18.60 9.01 -4.41
CA ILE A 425 18.44 10.30 -3.73
C ILE A 425 17.20 11.04 -4.25
N ASN A 426 17.05 11.13 -5.57
CA ASN A 426 15.90 11.80 -6.19
C ASN A 426 14.57 11.09 -5.88
N GLU A 427 14.56 9.75 -5.93
CA GLU A 427 13.39 8.95 -5.59
C GLU A 427 12.99 9.13 -4.11
N THR A 428 13.97 9.08 -3.21
CA THR A 428 13.74 9.32 -1.78
C THR A 428 13.20 10.73 -1.53
N SER A 429 13.75 11.73 -2.21
CA SER A 429 13.26 13.12 -2.11
C SER A 429 11.81 13.25 -2.60
N ASN A 430 11.47 12.60 -3.72
CA ASN A 430 10.10 12.61 -4.27
C ASN A 430 9.12 11.89 -3.33
N LEU A 431 9.51 10.74 -2.76
CA LEU A 431 8.70 10.02 -1.78
C LEU A 431 8.51 10.84 -0.50
N MET A 432 9.56 11.51 -0.02
CA MET A 432 9.48 12.40 1.14
C MET A 432 8.50 13.55 0.90
N GLN A 433 8.52 14.16 -0.29
CA GLN A 433 7.55 15.21 -0.66
C GLN A 433 6.11 14.67 -0.68
N LYS A 434 5.89 13.47 -1.25
CA LYS A 434 4.57 12.84 -1.26
C LYS A 434 4.06 12.56 0.16
N VAL A 435 4.93 12.05 1.04
CA VAL A 435 4.59 11.82 2.46
C VAL A 435 4.21 13.14 3.12
N GLN A 436 4.98 14.21 2.91
CA GLN A 436 4.67 15.53 3.47
C GLN A 436 3.33 16.06 2.98
N GLN A 437 3.00 15.89 1.69
CA GLN A 437 1.70 16.26 1.15
C GLN A 437 0.57 15.45 1.80
N LYS A 438 0.74 14.13 1.96
CA LYS A 438 -0.25 13.27 2.62
C LYS A 438 -0.44 13.58 4.10
N MET A 439 0.62 13.97 4.81
CA MET A 439 0.50 14.47 6.17
C MET A 439 -0.37 15.73 6.23
N SER A 440 -0.15 16.68 5.32
CA SER A 440 -0.99 17.89 5.24
C SER A 440 -2.45 17.57 4.90
N ASP A 441 -2.71 16.61 3.99
CA ASP A 441 -4.07 16.15 3.68
C ASP A 441 -4.75 15.58 4.94
N VAL A 442 -4.03 14.78 5.73
CA VAL A 442 -4.54 14.21 6.99
C VAL A 442 -4.89 15.31 7.99
N GLU A 443 -4.02 16.31 8.19
CA GLU A 443 -4.28 17.44 9.09
C GLU A 443 -5.56 18.20 8.70
N VAL A 444 -5.79 18.43 7.41
CA VAL A 444 -7.02 19.06 6.91
C VAL A 444 -8.24 18.19 7.22
N ARG A 445 -8.18 16.88 6.97
CA ARG A 445 -9.29 15.96 7.27
C ARG A 445 -9.56 15.84 8.77
N GLU A 446 -8.54 15.90 9.61
CA GLU A 446 -8.70 15.91 11.07
C GLU A 446 -9.45 17.16 11.54
N MET A 447 -9.14 18.32 10.95
CA MET A 447 -9.87 19.56 11.22
C MET A 447 -11.34 19.47 10.78
N GLU A 448 -11.62 18.93 9.60
CA GLU A 448 -12.99 18.70 9.13
C GLU A 448 -13.77 17.76 10.06
N ILE A 449 -13.15 16.65 10.49
CA ILE A 449 -13.74 15.71 11.45
C ILE A 449 -14.06 16.43 12.77
N PHE A 450 -13.16 17.29 13.25
CA PHE A 450 -13.38 18.07 14.46
C PHE A 450 -14.61 18.99 14.31
N ASP A 451 -14.72 19.72 13.20
CA ASP A 451 -15.86 20.60 12.91
C ASP A 451 -17.18 19.83 12.81
N TRP A 452 -17.18 18.66 12.18
CA TRP A 452 -18.37 17.81 12.10
C TRP A 452 -18.76 17.25 13.46
N ARG A 453 -17.80 16.82 14.28
CA ARG A 453 -18.08 16.38 15.67
C ARG A 453 -18.71 17.49 16.49
N LYS A 454 -18.24 18.73 16.34
CA LYS A 454 -18.84 19.88 17.01
C LYS A 454 -20.29 20.11 16.56
N LYS A 455 -20.57 20.08 15.25
CA LYS A 455 -21.94 20.21 14.72
C LYS A 455 -22.87 19.10 15.21
N VAL A 456 -22.39 17.86 15.29
CA VAL A 456 -23.15 16.73 15.85
C VAL A 456 -23.47 16.99 17.31
N SER A 457 -22.49 17.38 18.13
CA SER A 457 -22.72 17.68 19.55
C SER A 457 -23.73 18.81 19.76
N GLU A 458 -23.67 19.86 18.94
CA GLU A 458 -24.65 20.96 18.97
C GLU A 458 -26.07 20.48 18.61
N ALA A 459 -26.19 19.59 17.61
CA ALA A 459 -27.47 19.01 17.21
C ALA A 459 -28.04 18.06 18.30
N GLU A 460 -27.20 17.22 18.90
CA GLU A 460 -27.59 16.36 20.03
C GLU A 460 -28.09 17.17 21.23
N CYS A 461 -27.41 18.28 21.56
CA CYS A 461 -27.85 19.18 22.62
C CYS A 461 -29.23 19.78 22.33
N LYS A 462 -29.46 20.23 21.08
CA LYS A 462 -30.77 20.75 20.64
C LYS A 462 -31.86 19.68 20.68
N LEU A 463 -31.56 18.47 20.24
CA LEU A 463 -32.50 17.34 20.29
C LEU A 463 -32.93 17.07 21.73
N LYS A 464 -31.96 16.96 22.64
CA LYS A 464 -32.23 16.74 24.07
C LYS A 464 -33.06 17.86 24.70
N GLN A 465 -32.82 19.11 24.28
CA GLN A 465 -33.64 20.24 24.71
C GLN A 465 -35.10 20.10 24.23
N GLN A 466 -35.32 19.66 22.99
CA GLN A 466 -36.66 19.43 22.44
C GLN A 466 -37.36 18.24 23.09
N GLU A 467 -36.65 17.15 23.36
CA GLU A 467 -37.18 15.99 24.10
C GLU A 467 -37.69 16.39 25.48
N ASN A 468 -36.90 17.14 26.24
CA ASN A 468 -37.30 17.66 27.55
C ASN A 468 -38.55 18.56 27.46
N LEU A 469 -38.65 19.40 26.44
CA LEU A 469 -39.82 20.25 26.22
C LEU A 469 -41.07 19.42 25.89
N LEU A 470 -40.92 18.39 25.06
CA LEU A 470 -42.00 17.47 24.71
C LEU A 470 -42.49 16.71 25.94
N GLU A 471 -41.57 16.20 26.78
CA GLU A 471 -41.92 15.56 28.05
C GLU A 471 -42.71 16.50 28.97
N SER A 472 -42.29 17.77 29.07
CA SER A 472 -43.02 18.80 29.83
C SER A 472 -44.45 18.98 29.30
N ILE A 473 -44.62 19.18 27.99
CA ILE A 473 -45.94 19.35 27.37
C ILE A 473 -46.82 18.11 27.56
N VAL A 474 -46.25 16.91 27.43
CA VAL A 474 -46.97 15.66 27.69
C VAL A 474 -47.44 15.58 29.13
N SER A 475 -46.60 15.99 30.10
CA SER A 475 -46.97 16.04 31.51
C SER A 475 -48.11 17.04 31.78
N GLU A 476 -48.05 18.23 31.18
CA GLU A 476 -49.09 19.25 31.27
C GLU A 476 -50.40 18.76 30.64
N ARG A 477 -50.35 18.18 29.44
CA ARG A 477 -51.52 17.60 28.78
C ARG A 477 -52.17 16.52 29.64
N ASN A 478 -51.37 15.64 30.24
CA ASN A 478 -51.87 14.58 31.12
C ASN A 478 -52.52 15.17 32.38
N LEU A 479 -51.94 16.23 32.96
CA LEU A 479 -52.52 16.96 34.09
C LEU A 479 -53.87 17.59 33.71
N TYR A 480 -53.95 18.31 32.59
CA TYR A 480 -55.19 18.91 32.13
C TYR A 480 -56.26 17.87 31.78
N SER A 481 -55.87 16.75 31.18
CA SER A 481 -56.78 15.63 30.91
C SER A 481 -57.36 15.07 32.22
N LYS A 482 -56.56 14.95 33.28
CA LYS A 482 -57.02 14.51 34.59
C LYS A 482 -58.00 15.52 35.20
N ASN A 483 -57.64 16.80 35.21
CA ASN A 483 -58.49 17.87 35.74
C ASN A 483 -59.83 17.96 34.99
N LEU A 484 -59.82 17.73 33.67
CA LEU A 484 -61.04 17.71 32.87
C LEU A 484 -61.97 16.55 33.25
N ILE A 485 -61.41 15.36 33.49
CA ILE A 485 -62.19 14.20 33.94
C ILE A 485 -62.78 14.48 35.33
N GLU A 486 -61.98 14.98 36.28
CA GLU A 486 -62.44 15.35 37.63
C GLU A 486 -63.58 16.38 37.57
N ALA A 487 -63.44 17.45 36.78
CA ALA A 487 -64.50 18.44 36.59
C ALA A 487 -65.77 17.83 35.94
N GLN A 488 -65.60 16.90 34.98
CA GLN A 488 -66.72 16.23 34.36
C GLN A 488 -67.46 15.32 35.36
N GLU A 489 -66.74 14.61 36.22
CA GLU A 489 -67.31 13.82 37.31
C GLU A 489 -68.10 14.71 38.29
N GLU A 490 -67.54 15.85 38.70
CA GLU A 490 -68.23 16.83 39.55
C GLU A 490 -69.52 17.35 38.89
N ILE A 491 -69.49 17.66 37.60
CA ILE A 491 -70.69 18.07 36.85
C ILE A 491 -71.74 16.95 36.87
N THR A 492 -71.35 15.70 36.64
CA THR A 492 -72.30 14.58 36.68
C THR A 492 -72.91 14.40 38.07
N GLU A 493 -72.11 14.57 39.12
CA GLU A 493 -72.56 14.49 40.51
C GLU A 493 -73.53 15.63 40.85
N MET A 494 -73.22 16.86 40.43
CA MET A 494 -74.12 18.02 40.58
C MET A 494 -75.42 17.82 39.80
N LYS A 495 -75.38 17.23 38.60
CA LYS A 495 -76.60 16.87 37.85
C LYS A 495 -77.44 15.82 38.60
N ARG A 496 -76.82 14.81 39.24
CA ARG A 496 -77.54 13.83 40.08
C ARG A 496 -78.18 14.49 41.30
N LYS A 497 -77.45 15.38 41.99
CA LYS A 497 -77.97 16.16 43.12
C LYS A 497 -79.13 17.06 42.70
N MET A 498 -79.00 17.78 41.58
CA MET A 498 -80.06 18.61 41.02
C MET A 498 -81.29 17.78 40.66
N LYS A 499 -81.14 16.61 40.05
CA LYS A 499 -82.26 15.70 39.76
C LYS A 499 -82.96 15.22 41.03
N THR A 500 -82.20 14.88 42.06
CA THR A 500 -82.74 14.46 43.37
C THR A 500 -83.50 15.60 44.03
N MET A 501 -82.93 16.81 44.04
CA MET A 501 -83.58 18.02 44.55
C MET A 501 -84.84 18.37 43.76
N ASN A 502 -84.80 18.27 42.43
CA ASN A 502 -85.97 18.52 41.59
C ASN A 502 -87.09 17.51 41.89
N ASN A 503 -86.76 16.24 42.09
CA ASN A 503 -87.73 15.23 42.53
C ASN A 503 -88.31 15.57 43.92
N GLN A 504 -87.49 16.07 44.86
CA GLN A 504 -87.98 16.54 46.16
C GLN A 504 -88.93 17.73 46.00
N VAL A 505 -88.60 18.71 45.15
CA VAL A 505 -89.47 19.85 44.85
C VAL A 505 -90.79 19.39 44.25
N THR A 506 -90.77 18.43 43.32
CA THR A 506 -92.01 17.86 42.76
C THR A 506 -92.84 17.16 43.83
N ARG A 507 -92.23 16.35 44.70
CA ARG A 507 -92.95 15.71 45.83
C ARG A 507 -93.59 16.75 46.75
N LEU A 508 -92.85 17.80 47.12
CA LEU A 508 -93.39 18.88 47.94
C LEU A 508 -94.52 19.63 47.23
N ARG A 509 -94.43 19.84 45.91
CA ARG A 509 -95.52 20.43 45.11
C ARG A 509 -96.75 19.52 45.09
N ASP A 510 -96.57 18.22 44.91
CA ASP A 510 -97.66 17.22 44.94
C ASP A 510 -98.31 17.15 46.33
N GLU A 511 -97.52 17.25 47.41
CA GLU A 511 -98.02 17.35 48.78
C GLU A 511 -98.79 18.65 49.01
N ILE A 512 -98.31 19.79 48.50
CA ILE A 512 -99.01 21.08 48.58
C ILE A 512 -100.34 21.01 47.83
N THR A 513 -100.33 20.55 46.57
CA THR A 513 -101.57 20.41 45.78
C THR A 513 -102.53 19.40 46.40
N GLY A 514 -102.02 18.30 46.97
CA GLY A 514 -102.83 17.35 47.74
C GLY A 514 -103.50 17.99 48.96
N LYS A 515 -102.74 18.82 49.71
CA LYS A 515 -103.28 19.60 50.84
C LYS A 515 -104.29 20.65 50.39
N GLU A 516 -104.03 21.36 49.29
CA GLU A 516 -104.97 22.34 48.71
C GLU A 516 -106.28 21.66 48.29
N LEU A 517 -106.23 20.50 47.64
CA LEU A 517 -107.40 19.71 47.29
C LEU A 517 -108.19 19.24 48.52
N ALA A 518 -107.49 18.84 49.59
CA ALA A 518 -108.14 18.48 50.85
C ALA A 518 -108.84 19.68 51.49
N LEU A 519 -108.19 20.84 51.49
CA LEU A 519 -108.73 22.11 51.97
C LEU A 519 -109.97 22.54 51.16
N GLU A 520 -109.93 22.37 49.84
CA GLU A 520 -111.06 22.68 48.96
C GLU A 520 -112.24 21.73 49.19
N LYS A 521 -111.98 20.43 49.42
CA LYS A 521 -113.01 19.48 49.86
C LYS A 521 -113.62 19.88 51.20
N GLU A 522 -112.82 20.36 52.14
CA GLU A 522 -113.29 20.81 53.45
C GLU A 522 -114.16 22.08 53.32
N LYS A 523 -113.76 23.05 52.48
CA LYS A 523 -114.59 24.22 52.14
C LYS A 523 -115.93 23.81 51.52
N LEU A 524 -115.91 22.94 50.50
CA LEU A 524 -117.12 22.40 49.87
C LEU A 524 -118.01 21.67 50.87
N TYR A 525 -117.44 20.91 51.80
CA TYR A 525 -118.18 20.25 52.87
C TYR A 525 -118.86 21.25 53.81
N VAL A 526 -118.15 22.33 54.19
CA VAL A 526 -118.70 23.42 55.00
C VAL A 526 -119.80 24.19 54.26
N GLU A 527 -119.64 24.43 52.95
CA GLU A 527 -120.68 25.05 52.12
C GLU A 527 -121.92 24.16 52.00
N LEU A 528 -121.74 22.85 51.76
CA LEU A 528 -122.84 21.88 51.71
C LEU A 528 -123.60 21.85 53.04
N LYS A 529 -122.87 21.91 54.16
CA LYS A 529 -123.44 21.98 55.51
C LYS A 529 -124.23 23.28 55.73
N HIS A 530 -123.75 24.41 55.21
CA HIS A 530 -124.49 25.69 55.24
C HIS A 530 -125.75 25.67 54.35
N ILE A 531 -125.69 25.02 53.18
CA ILE A 531 -126.85 24.89 52.28
C ILE A 531 -127.93 24.00 52.91
N LEU A 532 -127.54 22.89 53.55
CA LEU A 532 -128.47 22.00 54.26
C LEU A 532 -129.15 22.69 55.46
N ALA A 533 -128.46 23.62 56.14
CA ALA A 533 -129.04 24.43 57.21
C ALA A 533 -130.04 25.51 56.72
N ARG A 534 -130.11 25.79 55.41
CA ARG A 534 -130.99 26.80 54.80
C ARG A 534 -132.28 26.24 54.17
N GLN A 535 -132.57 24.94 54.28
CA GLN A 535 -133.86 24.41 53.84
C GLN A 535 -135.00 24.74 54.85
N PRO A 536 -136.12 25.32 54.41
CA PRO A 536 -137.25 25.61 55.30
C PRO A 536 -137.96 24.33 55.75
N GLY A 537 -138.16 24.19 57.07
CA GLY A 537 -138.78 23.03 57.71
C GLY A 537 -140.30 22.89 57.47
N PRO A 538 -140.89 21.73 57.83
CA PRO A 538 -142.26 21.35 57.49
C PRO A 538 -143.36 22.30 58.00
N GLU A 539 -143.09 23.13 59.02
CA GLU A 539 -144.03 24.14 59.53
C GLU A 539 -144.31 25.29 58.54
N ALA A 540 -143.36 25.63 57.66
CA ALA A 540 -143.57 26.65 56.63
C ALA A 540 -144.51 26.16 55.51
N ALA A 541 -144.60 24.85 55.28
CA ALA A 541 -145.52 24.24 54.31
C ALA A 541 -146.96 24.15 54.83
N GLU A 542 -147.17 23.93 56.13
CA GLU A 542 -148.50 23.89 56.75
C GLU A 542 -149.17 25.27 56.88
N GLN A 543 -148.39 26.33 57.13
CA GLN A 543 -148.94 27.70 57.22
C GLN A 543 -149.43 28.23 55.86
N LEU A 544 -148.81 27.80 54.76
CA LEU A 544 -149.22 28.16 53.40
C LEU A 544 -150.56 27.50 53.00
N GLN A 545 -150.82 26.26 53.44
CA GLN A 545 -152.10 25.59 53.19
C GLN A 545 -153.27 26.25 53.96
N ARG A 546 -153.08 26.67 55.22
CA ARG A 546 -154.13 27.37 55.99
C ARG A 546 -154.49 28.72 55.38
N CYS A 547 -153.50 29.47 54.90
CA CYS A 547 -153.74 30.74 54.20
C CYS A 547 -154.52 30.55 52.89
N GLN A 548 -154.24 29.50 52.11
CA GLN A 548 -154.96 29.21 50.87
C GLN A 548 -156.42 28.79 51.10
N TRP A 549 -156.73 28.07 52.19
CA TRP A 549 -158.10 27.66 52.53
C TRP A 549 -158.96 28.87 52.97
N THR A 550 -158.40 29.73 53.81
CA THR A 550 -159.06 30.94 54.31
C THR A 550 -159.37 31.95 53.19
N LEU A 551 -158.48 32.06 52.20
CA LEU A 551 -158.70 32.88 51.00
C LEU A 551 -159.88 32.37 50.14
N ARG A 552 -160.02 31.05 49.98
CA ARG A 552 -161.12 30.44 49.19
C ARG A 552 -162.50 30.68 49.82
N GLU A 553 -162.62 30.62 51.15
CA GLU A 553 -163.89 30.91 51.84
C GLU A 553 -164.31 32.38 51.72
N ARG A 554 -163.35 33.32 51.84
CA ARG A 554 -163.63 34.76 51.68
C ARG A 554 -164.04 35.12 50.25
N THR A 555 -163.49 34.46 49.23
CA THR A 555 -163.91 34.67 47.82
C THR A 555 -165.35 34.18 47.54
N LYS A 556 -165.82 33.11 48.21
CA LYS A 556 -167.22 32.67 48.09
C LYS A 556 -168.20 33.68 48.71
N LYS A 557 -167.88 34.26 49.88
CA LYS A 557 -168.70 35.31 50.51
C LYS A 557 -168.74 36.60 49.69
N LEU A 558 -167.63 36.98 49.05
CA LEU A 558 -167.58 38.18 48.20
C LEU A 558 -168.48 38.06 46.95
N LYS A 559 -168.58 36.88 46.34
CA LYS A 559 -169.45 36.64 45.18
C LYS A 559 -170.94 36.69 45.51
N ALA A 560 -171.35 36.30 46.72
CA ALA A 560 -172.73 36.42 47.18
C ALA A 560 -173.14 37.90 47.40
N LEU A 561 -172.27 38.70 48.02
CA LEU A 561 -172.50 40.13 48.26
C LEU A 561 -172.54 40.97 46.97
N ILE A 562 -171.79 40.59 45.93
CA ILE A 562 -171.84 41.25 44.62
C ILE A 562 -173.17 40.98 43.87
N ALA A 563 -173.80 39.82 44.09
CA ALA A 563 -175.10 39.51 43.51
C ALA A 563 -176.25 40.28 44.20
N GLU A 564 -176.18 40.48 45.52
CA GLU A 564 -177.13 41.32 46.27
C GLU A 564 -177.02 42.81 45.91
N LEU A 565 -175.79 43.31 45.69
CA LEU A 565 -175.56 44.70 45.26
C LEU A 565 -176.14 45.01 43.88
N ARG A 566 -176.09 44.06 42.93
CA ARG A 566 -176.71 44.22 41.59
C ARG A 566 -178.24 44.24 41.63
N MET A 567 -178.87 43.49 42.54
CA MET A 567 -180.33 43.49 42.72
C MET A 567 -180.83 44.81 43.32
N LEU A 568 -180.07 45.42 44.23
CA LEU A 568 -180.40 46.72 44.82
C LEU A 568 -180.20 47.89 43.84
N ASP A 569 -179.20 47.80 42.95
CA ASP A 569 -178.93 48.82 41.93
C ASP A 569 -180.04 48.85 40.84
N SER A 570 -180.64 47.69 40.54
CA SER A 570 -181.80 47.61 39.62
C SER A 570 -183.07 48.26 40.22
N LYS A 571 -183.35 48.04 41.51
CA LYS A 571 -184.49 48.68 42.21
C LYS A 571 -184.30 50.19 42.38
N MET A 572 -183.07 50.65 42.57
CA MET A 572 -182.77 52.09 42.69
C MET A 572 -182.99 52.84 41.36
N ASN A 573 -182.77 52.19 40.21
CA ASN A 573 -183.04 52.80 38.90
C ASN A 573 -184.55 52.86 38.56
N GLU A 574 -185.36 51.90 39.02
CA GLU A 574 -186.83 51.97 38.92
C GLU A 574 -187.39 53.16 39.73
N TYR A 575 -186.95 53.35 40.99
CA TYR A 575 -187.38 54.49 41.81
C TYR A 575 -186.89 55.85 41.31
N LYS A 576 -185.77 55.91 40.58
CA LYS A 576 -185.33 57.15 39.91
C LYS A 576 -186.22 57.51 38.73
N SER A 577 -186.63 56.52 37.93
CA SER A 577 -187.52 56.75 36.78
C SER A 577 -188.93 57.14 37.20
N GLU A 578 -189.42 56.62 38.34
CA GLU A 578 -190.72 56.95 38.93
C GLU A 578 -190.75 58.37 39.54
N ASN A 579 -189.67 58.80 40.20
CA ASN A 579 -189.52 60.17 40.72
C ASN A 579 -189.43 61.23 39.61
N GLN A 580 -188.85 60.90 38.46
CA GLN A 580 -188.78 61.79 37.31
C GLN A 580 -190.17 62.02 36.67
N SER A 581 -191.06 61.02 36.73
CA SER A 581 -192.46 61.12 36.30
C SER A 581 -193.30 62.01 37.25
N LEU A 582 -193.16 61.81 38.57
CA LEU A 582 -193.87 62.59 39.59
C LEU A 582 -193.42 64.06 39.65
N ALA A 583 -192.15 64.36 39.34
CA ALA A 583 -191.65 65.74 39.22
C ALA A 583 -192.26 66.49 38.03
N ASN A 584 -192.52 65.80 36.92
CA ASN A 584 -193.15 66.38 35.73
C ASN A 584 -194.66 66.62 35.92
N GLU A 585 -195.35 65.80 36.71
CA GLU A 585 -196.75 66.05 37.10
C GLU A 585 -196.87 67.23 38.09
N LEU A 586 -195.95 67.36 39.05
CA LEU A 586 -195.88 68.50 39.97
C LEU A 586 -195.59 69.83 39.25
N ALA A 587 -194.74 69.83 38.20
CA ALA A 587 -194.50 71.00 37.36
C ALA A 587 -195.76 71.43 36.58
N ASN A 588 -196.59 70.47 36.14
CA ASN A 588 -197.87 70.74 35.48
C ASN A 588 -198.97 71.24 36.44
N ILE A 589 -199.00 70.77 37.69
CA ILE A 589 -199.91 71.28 38.73
C ILE A 589 -199.51 72.70 39.17
N LYS A 590 -198.21 72.99 39.27
CA LYS A 590 -197.71 74.33 39.60
C LYS A 590 -198.01 75.36 38.51
N LYS A 591 -197.97 74.96 37.22
CA LYS A 591 -198.44 75.79 36.09
C LYS A 591 -199.95 76.05 36.14
N LYS A 592 -200.76 75.08 36.55
CA LYS A 592 -202.23 75.24 36.71
C LYS A 592 -202.60 76.12 37.93
N TYR A 593 -201.86 76.03 39.05
CA TYR A 593 -202.13 76.83 40.26
C TYR A 593 -201.76 78.32 40.11
N LEU A 594 -200.65 78.65 39.43
CA LEU A 594 -200.28 80.06 39.21
C LEU A 594 -201.14 80.74 38.14
N PHE A 595 -201.74 79.98 37.21
CA PHE A 595 -202.78 80.51 36.31
C PHE A 595 -204.06 80.90 37.08
N GLN A 596 -204.40 80.19 38.17
CA GLN A 596 -205.55 80.52 39.02
C GLN A 596 -205.29 81.65 40.03
N LYS A 597 -204.05 81.85 40.51
CA LYS A 597 -203.74 82.95 41.45
C LYS A 597 -203.69 84.34 40.79
N LYS A 598 -203.70 84.40 39.45
CA LYS A 598 -203.90 85.64 38.67
C LYS A 598 -205.36 86.14 38.66
N LEU A 599 -206.31 85.48 39.33
CA LEU A 599 -207.71 85.91 39.30
C LEU A 599 -208.27 86.57 40.57
N HIS A 600 -207.63 86.54 41.76
CA HIS A 600 -208.21 87.11 43.00
C HIS A 600 -207.21 87.85 43.92
N ARG A 601 -206.46 88.81 43.37
CA ARG A 601 -206.15 90.13 43.95
C ARG A 601 -205.27 90.94 43.02
#